data_AF-A0A9D6UB54-F1
#
_entry.id   AF-A0A9D6UB54-F1
#
_cell.length_a   1.000
_cell.length_b   1.000
_cell.length_c   1.000
_cell.angle_alpha   90.00
_cell.angle_beta   90.00
_cell.angle_gamma   90.00
#
_symmetry.space_group_name_H-M   'P 1'
#
loop_
_entity.id
_entity.type
_entity.pdbx_description
1 polymer ?
#
loop_
_entity_poly.entity_id
_entity_poly.type
_entity_poly.pdbx_seq_one_letter_code
_entity_poly.pdbx_strand_id
1 'polypeptide(L)'
;MAIGRKLPNSDESRNLALTAAKTKKDNTVPASIVITPNTVVRLDSTQPLLFSAMQTRANTLQAQSAATLLKNTTEKQAKMFISHFIQAFNNGVDRGIFPAAHRAFYQLDVSSSSVPDMDTEALLLLWGQRLITGDAARIAAGGTAMAMPSIAQVTVPYNSFKAANIAQSTAKDAYDNAQETVSDMRINVDNLILRIWDEVETAFNDEEIASKRRKAKEWGVVYTDSSAPPVTSGISITSDQSTISGMPLEIIITGNLSASGGTILTTWESGQTNSADLTAGGTIVFQHVYTSTGIKNITAAEVTAGVFGFISALQIPNMNATSITLGTDLSSATTFNFYGNKISLTNMYALITQINDYGTSGGLLNISGGTMPVPDPAFPALIALRSRGWIVTTN
;
A
#
# COMPACT_ATOMS: atom_id res chain seq x y z
N MET A 1 3.23 33.03 17.29
CA MET A 1 2.82 31.77 16.65
C MET A 1 2.60 32.05 15.17
N ALA A 2 3.61 31.76 14.33
CA ALA A 2 3.46 31.89 12.89
C ALA A 2 2.65 30.68 12.41
N ILE A 3 1.66 30.89 11.54
CA ILE A 3 0.78 29.84 11.04
C ILE A 3 0.92 29.93 9.53
N GLY A 4 1.57 28.93 8.95
CA GLY A 4 1.88 28.85 7.53
C GLY A 4 0.88 27.96 6.78
N ARG A 5 0.70 28.22 5.49
CA ARG A 5 -0.11 27.33 4.63
C ARG A 5 0.69 26.07 4.27
N LYS A 6 0.02 24.92 4.24
CA LYS A 6 0.62 23.63 3.81
C LYS A 6 -0.01 23.20 2.49
N LEU A 7 0.78 23.18 1.41
CA LEU A 7 0.30 22.69 0.12
C LEU A 7 -0.11 21.20 0.20
N PRO A 8 -1.09 20.76 -0.60
CA PRO A 8 -1.50 19.36 -0.66
C PRO A 8 -0.34 18.43 -1.04
N ASN A 9 -0.25 17.29 -0.36
CA ASN A 9 0.79 16.28 -0.58
C ASN A 9 0.27 15.03 -1.31
N SER A 10 -1.05 14.76 -1.28
CA SER A 10 -1.69 13.64 -1.99
C SER A 10 -2.61 14.11 -3.12
N ASP A 11 -2.87 13.21 -4.08
CA ASP A 11 -3.78 13.49 -5.22
C ASP A 11 -5.22 13.71 -4.71
N GLU A 12 -5.63 12.99 -3.67
CA GLU A 12 -6.90 13.20 -2.95
C GLU A 12 -6.96 14.58 -2.30
N SER A 13 -5.89 15.02 -1.61
CA SER A 13 -5.84 16.36 -1.01
C SER A 13 -5.85 17.46 -2.07
N ARG A 14 -5.19 17.25 -3.22
CA ARG A 14 -5.25 18.16 -4.37
C ARG A 14 -6.67 18.29 -4.91
N ASN A 15 -7.34 17.15 -5.12
CA ASN A 15 -8.73 17.13 -5.58
C ASN A 15 -9.68 17.77 -4.57
N LEU A 16 -9.50 17.53 -3.26
CA LEU A 16 -10.28 18.19 -2.21
C LEU A 16 -10.09 19.72 -2.22
N ALA A 17 -8.85 20.20 -2.35
CA ALA A 17 -8.56 21.63 -2.41
C ALA A 17 -9.21 22.29 -3.63
N LEU A 18 -9.08 21.69 -4.82
CA LEU A 18 -9.73 22.18 -6.04
C LEU A 18 -11.26 22.09 -5.97
N THR A 19 -11.81 21.02 -5.38
CA THR A 19 -13.25 20.86 -5.20
C THR A 19 -13.81 21.94 -4.28
N ALA A 20 -13.15 22.21 -3.14
CA ALA A 20 -13.55 23.27 -2.23
C ALA A 20 -13.53 24.65 -2.91
N ALA A 21 -12.44 24.97 -3.62
CA ALA A 21 -12.34 26.21 -4.39
C ALA A 21 -13.46 26.33 -5.44
N LYS A 22 -13.74 25.25 -6.17
CA LYS A 22 -14.79 25.20 -7.20
C LYS A 22 -16.18 25.35 -6.60
N THR A 23 -16.51 24.60 -5.55
CA THR A 23 -17.78 24.72 -4.83
C THR A 23 -17.98 26.12 -4.26
N LYS A 24 -16.93 26.74 -3.70
CA LYS A 24 -17.02 28.11 -3.20
C LYS A 24 -17.25 29.11 -4.33
N LYS A 25 -16.53 28.98 -5.44
CA LYS A 25 -16.73 29.80 -6.65
C LYS A 25 -18.15 29.66 -7.20
N ASP A 26 -18.65 28.44 -7.37
CA ASP A 26 -19.97 28.15 -7.94
C ASP A 26 -21.12 28.65 -7.05
N ASN A 27 -20.90 28.77 -5.73
CA ASN A 27 -21.87 29.33 -4.78
C ASN A 27 -21.68 30.83 -4.48
N THR A 28 -20.75 31.50 -5.15
CA THR A 28 -20.48 32.94 -4.95
C THR A 28 -21.02 33.73 -6.14
N VAL A 29 -21.71 34.84 -5.89
CA VAL A 29 -22.18 35.73 -6.97
C VAL A 29 -20.99 36.23 -7.80
N PRO A 30 -21.10 36.35 -9.14
CA PRO A 30 -19.96 36.65 -10.00
C PRO A 30 -19.15 37.89 -9.61
N ALA A 31 -19.82 38.94 -9.12
CA ALA A 31 -19.17 40.18 -8.68
C ALA A 31 -18.33 40.05 -7.40
N SER A 32 -18.52 38.96 -6.63
CA SER A 32 -17.85 38.73 -5.34
C SER A 32 -16.82 37.60 -5.39
N ILE A 33 -16.52 37.07 -6.57
CA ILE A 33 -15.47 36.05 -6.75
C ILE A 33 -14.11 36.72 -6.55
N VAL A 34 -13.29 36.16 -5.66
CA VAL A 34 -11.99 36.74 -5.26
C VAL A 34 -10.81 36.24 -6.09
N ILE A 35 -11.00 35.19 -6.89
CA ILE A 35 -9.99 34.66 -7.82
C ILE A 35 -10.15 35.27 -9.21
N THR A 36 -9.06 35.37 -9.96
CA THR A 36 -9.07 36.02 -11.28
C THR A 36 -9.84 35.18 -12.32
N PRO A 37 -10.40 35.81 -13.37
CA PRO A 37 -11.12 35.09 -14.43
C PRO A 37 -10.28 33.98 -15.09
N ASN A 38 -8.97 34.19 -15.27
CA ASN A 38 -8.08 33.16 -15.80
C ASN A 38 -7.95 31.95 -14.86
N THR A 39 -7.83 32.20 -13.55
CA THR A 39 -7.82 31.14 -12.54
C THR A 39 -9.14 30.37 -12.53
N VAL A 40 -10.28 31.04 -12.72
CA VAL A 40 -11.61 30.39 -12.84
C VAL A 40 -11.64 29.41 -14.04
N VAL A 41 -11.20 29.85 -15.22
CA VAL A 41 -11.19 28.99 -16.42
C VAL A 41 -10.29 27.76 -16.22
N ARG A 42 -9.11 27.96 -15.60
CA ARG A 42 -8.21 26.85 -15.26
C ARG A 42 -8.81 25.91 -14.23
N LEU A 43 -9.48 26.44 -13.20
CA LEU A 43 -10.15 25.64 -12.17
C LEU A 43 -11.28 24.79 -12.75
N ASP A 44 -12.16 25.40 -13.55
CA ASP A 44 -13.31 24.72 -14.15
C ASP A 44 -12.90 23.63 -15.16
N SER A 45 -11.73 23.75 -15.79
CA SER A 45 -11.18 22.72 -16.69
C SER A 45 -10.35 21.66 -15.96
N THR A 46 -9.50 22.05 -15.01
CA THR A 46 -8.52 21.14 -14.38
C THR A 46 -9.15 20.21 -13.36
N GLN A 47 -10.09 20.70 -12.54
CA GLN A 47 -10.72 19.90 -11.49
C GLN A 47 -11.44 18.64 -12.01
N PRO A 48 -12.34 18.72 -13.01
CA PRO A 48 -13.01 17.52 -13.52
C PRO A 48 -12.05 16.56 -14.24
N LEU A 49 -11.00 17.08 -14.90
CA LEU A 49 -9.98 16.24 -15.52
C LEU A 49 -9.19 15.44 -14.47
N LEU A 50 -8.76 16.09 -13.38
CA LEU A 50 -8.04 15.43 -12.30
C LEU A 50 -8.89 14.35 -11.65
N PHE A 51 -10.15 14.67 -11.33
CA PHE A 51 -11.10 13.72 -10.74
C PHE A 51 -11.35 12.50 -11.65
N SER A 52 -11.50 12.72 -12.96
CA SER A 52 -11.67 11.65 -13.95
C SER A 52 -10.43 10.77 -14.08
N ALA A 53 -9.23 11.37 -14.12
CA ALA A 53 -7.97 10.65 -14.17
C ALA A 53 -7.77 9.78 -12.92
N MET A 54 -8.07 10.32 -11.73
CA MET A 54 -8.00 9.57 -10.47
C MET A 54 -8.97 8.39 -10.42
N GLN A 55 -10.21 8.55 -10.91
CA GLN A 55 -11.17 7.44 -11.00
C GLN A 55 -10.70 6.37 -11.99
N THR A 56 -10.18 6.77 -13.15
CA THR A 56 -9.60 5.84 -14.13
C THR A 56 -8.47 5.04 -13.51
N ARG A 57 -7.57 5.68 -12.77
CA ARG A 57 -6.50 5.01 -12.00
C ARG A 57 -7.07 4.00 -10.98
N ALA A 58 -8.08 4.40 -10.20
CA ALA A 58 -8.68 3.51 -9.21
C ALA A 58 -9.33 2.27 -9.85
N ASN A 59 -10.06 2.46 -10.95
CA ASN A 59 -10.73 1.39 -11.69
C ASN A 59 -9.73 0.42 -12.34
N THR A 60 -8.66 0.95 -12.94
CA THR A 60 -7.60 0.14 -13.56
C THR A 60 -6.80 -0.65 -12.52
N LEU A 61 -6.55 -0.08 -11.34
CA LEU A 61 -5.92 -0.79 -10.22
C LEU A 61 -6.78 -1.97 -9.73
N GLN A 62 -8.10 -1.76 -9.62
CA GLN A 62 -9.03 -2.83 -9.26
C GLN A 62 -9.03 -3.95 -10.30
N ALA A 63 -9.05 -3.60 -11.59
CA ALA A 63 -8.98 -4.56 -12.69
C ALA A 63 -7.65 -5.34 -12.69
N GLN A 64 -6.52 -4.66 -12.49
CA GLN A 64 -5.21 -5.29 -12.36
C GLN A 64 -5.15 -6.26 -11.17
N SER A 65 -5.71 -5.87 -10.02
CA SER A 65 -5.75 -6.70 -8.82
C SER A 65 -6.57 -7.98 -9.04
N ALA A 66 -7.74 -7.86 -9.66
CA ALA A 66 -8.59 -8.99 -10.01
C ALA A 66 -7.92 -9.92 -11.03
N ALA A 67 -7.30 -9.34 -12.08
CA ALA A 67 -6.56 -10.11 -13.09
C ALA A 67 -5.37 -10.85 -12.49
N THR A 68 -4.65 -10.23 -11.54
CA THR A 68 -3.51 -10.85 -10.82
C THR A 68 -3.97 -12.04 -9.98
N LEU A 69 -5.10 -11.93 -9.27
CA LEU A 69 -5.65 -13.05 -8.50
C LEU A 69 -6.02 -14.24 -9.40
N LEU A 70 -6.68 -13.96 -10.52
CA LEU A 70 -7.04 -15.00 -11.49
C LEU A 70 -5.80 -15.64 -12.13
N LYS A 71 -4.80 -14.84 -12.51
CA LYS A 71 -3.51 -15.32 -13.02
C LYS A 71 -2.84 -16.25 -12.03
N ASN A 72 -2.68 -15.85 -10.77
CA ASN A 72 -2.03 -16.65 -9.73
C ASN A 72 -2.76 -17.97 -9.45
N THR A 73 -4.10 -17.96 -9.51
CA THR A 73 -4.92 -19.16 -9.28
C THR A 73 -4.76 -20.15 -10.43
N THR A 74 -4.86 -19.65 -11.67
CA THR A 74 -4.72 -20.48 -12.88
C THR A 74 -3.29 -20.96 -13.09
N GLU A 75 -2.29 -20.17 -12.74
CA GLU A 75 -0.87 -20.53 -12.75
C GLU A 75 -0.58 -21.74 -11.86
N LYS A 76 -1.07 -21.73 -10.61
CA LYS A 76 -0.93 -22.85 -9.67
C LYS A 76 -1.57 -24.12 -10.23
N GLN A 77 -2.76 -24.02 -10.82
CA GLN A 77 -3.42 -25.16 -11.44
C GLN A 77 -2.64 -25.69 -12.64
N ALA A 78 -2.21 -24.81 -13.55
CA ALA A 78 -1.44 -25.20 -14.73
C ALA A 78 -0.13 -25.90 -14.33
N LYS A 79 0.64 -25.32 -13.39
CA LYS A 79 1.89 -25.90 -12.88
C LYS A 79 1.68 -27.27 -12.26
N MET A 80 0.64 -27.44 -11.46
CA MET A 80 0.28 -28.73 -10.85
C MET A 80 -0.01 -29.80 -11.92
N PHE A 81 -0.89 -29.50 -12.89
CA PHE A 81 -1.28 -30.48 -13.91
C PHE A 81 -0.12 -30.83 -14.86
N ILE A 82 0.69 -29.84 -15.26
CA ILE A 82 1.87 -30.06 -16.10
C ILE A 82 2.90 -30.92 -15.36
N SER A 83 3.17 -30.62 -14.08
CA SER A 83 4.07 -31.42 -13.24
C SER A 83 3.56 -32.86 -13.07
N HIS A 84 2.28 -33.03 -12.73
CA HIS A 84 1.68 -34.36 -12.55
C HIS A 84 1.70 -35.18 -13.83
N PHE A 85 1.49 -34.56 -14.99
CA PHE A 85 1.58 -35.25 -16.28
C PHE A 85 2.98 -35.83 -16.51
N ILE A 86 4.03 -35.01 -16.30
CA ILE A 86 5.43 -35.44 -16.47
C ILE A 86 5.79 -36.56 -15.49
N GLN A 87 5.41 -36.42 -14.22
CA GLN A 87 5.64 -37.45 -13.20
C GLN A 87 4.90 -38.75 -13.53
N ALA A 88 3.63 -38.69 -13.90
CA ALA A 88 2.84 -39.86 -14.26
C ALA A 88 3.41 -40.57 -15.49
N PHE A 89 3.85 -39.79 -16.50
CA PHE A 89 4.52 -40.34 -17.67
C PHE A 89 5.82 -41.06 -17.28
N ASN A 90 6.67 -40.44 -16.45
CA ASN A 90 7.91 -41.06 -15.99
C ASN A 90 7.67 -42.32 -15.14
N ASN A 91 6.67 -42.32 -14.26
CA ASN A 91 6.25 -43.53 -13.54
C ASN A 91 5.78 -44.64 -14.49
N GLY A 92 5.14 -44.28 -15.60
CA GLY A 92 4.78 -45.22 -16.66
C GLY A 92 5.99 -45.77 -17.41
N VAL A 93 7.04 -44.97 -17.60
CA VAL A 93 8.32 -45.45 -18.13
C VAL A 93 8.96 -46.47 -17.19
N ASP A 94 9.00 -46.18 -15.89
CA ASP A 94 9.61 -47.07 -14.88
C ASP A 94 8.87 -48.42 -14.79
N ARG A 95 7.56 -48.42 -15.04
CA ARG A 95 6.72 -49.63 -15.11
C ARG A 95 6.78 -50.36 -16.46
N GLY A 96 7.53 -49.84 -17.44
CA GLY A 96 7.62 -50.41 -18.78
C GLY A 96 6.37 -50.20 -19.64
N ILE A 97 5.45 -49.32 -19.24
CA ILE A 97 4.24 -48.97 -20.00
C ILE A 97 4.61 -48.06 -21.19
N PHE A 98 5.58 -47.16 -21.00
CA PHE A 98 6.05 -46.23 -22.03
C PHE A 98 7.56 -46.40 -22.28
N PRO A 99 8.02 -46.34 -23.54
CA PRO A 99 9.45 -46.26 -23.84
C PRO A 99 10.09 -44.98 -23.31
N ALA A 100 11.27 -45.08 -22.71
CA ALA A 100 12.04 -43.92 -22.25
C ALA A 100 12.32 -42.90 -23.38
N ALA A 101 12.54 -43.39 -24.61
CA ALA A 101 12.74 -42.56 -25.80
C ALA A 101 11.57 -41.59 -26.07
N HIS A 102 10.36 -41.90 -25.58
CA HIS A 102 9.20 -41.03 -25.76
C HIS A 102 9.31 -39.70 -24.99
N ARG A 103 10.25 -39.55 -24.03
CA ARG A 103 10.59 -38.27 -23.39
C ARG A 103 10.96 -37.19 -24.43
N ALA A 104 11.59 -37.59 -25.53
CA ALA A 104 12.00 -36.69 -26.59
C ALA A 104 10.83 -35.95 -27.27
N PHE A 105 9.64 -36.57 -27.35
CA PHE A 105 8.44 -35.91 -27.90
C PHE A 105 8.05 -34.67 -27.08
N TYR A 106 8.31 -34.69 -25.78
CA TYR A 106 8.05 -33.58 -24.87
C TYR A 106 9.24 -32.62 -24.73
N GLN A 107 10.33 -32.88 -25.46
CA GLN A 107 11.62 -32.18 -25.31
C GLN A 107 12.20 -32.31 -23.90
N LEU A 108 11.91 -33.44 -23.24
CA LEU A 108 12.54 -33.83 -21.98
C LEU A 108 13.80 -34.64 -22.28
N ASP A 109 14.76 -34.60 -21.34
CA ASP A 109 15.95 -35.46 -21.41
C ASP A 109 15.53 -36.94 -21.33
N VAL A 110 15.94 -37.72 -22.32
CA VAL A 110 15.63 -39.14 -22.43
C VAL A 110 16.21 -39.95 -21.26
N SER A 111 17.33 -39.49 -20.71
CA SER A 111 18.07 -40.14 -19.63
C SER A 111 17.62 -39.71 -18.23
N SER A 112 16.80 -38.67 -18.10
CA SER A 112 16.35 -38.13 -16.81
C SER A 112 14.85 -38.27 -16.61
N SER A 113 14.44 -38.57 -15.37
CA SER A 113 13.05 -38.56 -14.92
C SER A 113 12.67 -37.30 -14.14
N SER A 114 13.57 -36.31 -14.07
CA SER A 114 13.34 -35.06 -13.35
C SER A 114 12.23 -34.22 -14.01
N VAL A 115 11.34 -33.66 -13.19
CA VAL A 115 10.43 -32.61 -13.66
C VAL A 115 11.24 -31.34 -13.92
N PRO A 116 11.10 -30.71 -15.10
CA PRO A 116 11.83 -29.48 -15.40
C PRO A 116 11.31 -28.29 -14.60
N ASP A 117 12.15 -27.27 -14.49
CA ASP A 117 11.80 -26.02 -13.82
C ASP A 117 10.67 -25.26 -14.56
N MET A 118 9.74 -24.72 -13.77
CA MET A 118 8.55 -23.97 -14.16
C MET A 118 8.30 -22.79 -13.20
N ASP A 119 9.36 -22.19 -12.66
CA ASP A 119 9.26 -21.09 -11.69
C ASP A 119 8.95 -19.73 -12.32
N THR A 120 9.06 -19.62 -13.65
CA THR A 120 8.66 -18.41 -14.39
C THR A 120 7.47 -18.68 -15.30
N GLU A 121 6.67 -17.64 -15.55
CA GLU A 121 5.53 -17.68 -16.47
C GLU A 121 5.94 -18.18 -17.86
N ALA A 122 7.09 -17.71 -18.36
CA ALA A 122 7.63 -18.10 -19.66
C ALA A 122 7.95 -19.60 -19.72
N LEU A 123 8.58 -20.14 -18.67
CA LEU A 123 8.89 -21.57 -18.59
C LEU A 123 7.62 -22.42 -18.47
N LEU A 124 6.65 -21.99 -17.66
CA LEU A 124 5.37 -22.69 -17.54
C LEU A 124 4.60 -22.74 -18.87
N LEU A 125 4.58 -21.62 -19.60
CA LEU A 125 3.99 -21.56 -20.94
C LEU A 125 4.71 -22.47 -21.93
N LEU A 126 6.05 -22.46 -21.89
CA LEU A 126 6.89 -23.30 -22.74
C LEU A 126 6.60 -24.80 -22.51
N TRP A 127 6.64 -25.24 -21.26
CA TRP A 127 6.45 -26.65 -20.93
C TRP A 127 5.02 -27.12 -21.19
N GLY A 128 4.01 -26.31 -20.88
CA GLY A 128 2.62 -26.62 -21.23
C GLY A 128 2.45 -26.83 -22.74
N GLN A 129 3.00 -25.95 -23.57
CA GLN A 129 2.94 -26.08 -25.02
C GLN A 129 3.68 -27.32 -25.54
N ARG A 130 4.86 -27.62 -24.97
CA ARG A 130 5.64 -28.82 -25.31
C ARG A 130 4.89 -30.10 -25.00
N LEU A 131 4.19 -30.18 -23.87
CA LEU A 131 3.38 -31.36 -23.54
C LEU A 131 2.22 -31.54 -24.51
N ILE A 132 1.48 -30.47 -24.81
CA ILE A 132 0.29 -30.53 -25.67
C ILE A 132 0.67 -30.97 -27.09
N THR A 133 1.72 -30.36 -27.66
CA THR A 133 2.19 -30.72 -29.00
C THR A 133 2.92 -32.05 -29.03
N GLY A 134 3.70 -32.35 -27.98
CA GLY A 134 4.45 -33.58 -27.84
C GLY A 134 3.58 -34.81 -27.66
N ASP A 135 2.51 -34.76 -26.85
CA ASP A 135 1.64 -35.93 -26.65
C ASP A 135 0.87 -36.26 -27.94
N ALA A 136 0.43 -35.23 -28.68
CA ALA A 136 -0.16 -35.42 -30.00
C ALA A 136 0.80 -36.12 -30.97
N ALA A 137 2.06 -35.70 -31.02
CA ALA A 137 3.09 -36.33 -31.84
C ALA A 137 3.41 -37.78 -31.39
N ARG A 138 3.48 -38.01 -30.08
CA ARG A 138 3.71 -39.33 -29.49
C ARG A 138 2.59 -40.31 -29.83
N ILE A 139 1.33 -39.86 -29.74
CA ILE A 139 0.16 -40.67 -30.11
C ILE A 139 0.16 -40.96 -31.61
N ALA A 140 0.47 -39.97 -32.45
CA ALA A 140 0.59 -40.17 -33.90
C ALA A 140 1.69 -41.17 -34.28
N ALA A 141 2.75 -41.27 -33.48
CA ALA A 141 3.80 -42.26 -33.61
C ALA A 141 3.45 -43.65 -33.02
N GLY A 142 2.19 -43.88 -32.64
CA GLY A 142 1.70 -45.16 -32.10
C GLY A 142 1.79 -45.29 -30.57
N GLY A 143 2.11 -44.21 -29.85
CA GLY A 143 2.16 -44.22 -28.39
C GLY A 143 0.78 -44.29 -27.73
N THR A 144 0.66 -45.08 -26.66
CA THR A 144 -0.59 -45.20 -25.89
C THR A 144 -0.93 -43.91 -25.15
N ALA A 145 -2.16 -43.41 -25.26
CA ALA A 145 -2.60 -42.17 -24.61
C ALA A 145 -2.43 -42.20 -23.08
N MET A 146 -2.10 -41.03 -22.50
CA MET A 146 -2.02 -40.86 -21.04
C MET A 146 -3.42 -40.83 -20.43
N ALA A 147 -3.63 -41.63 -19.38
CA ALA A 147 -4.93 -41.74 -18.71
C ALA A 147 -5.11 -40.74 -17.56
N MET A 148 -4.07 -40.49 -16.75
CA MET A 148 -4.18 -39.70 -15.51
C MET A 148 -2.87 -38.95 -15.17
N PRO A 149 -2.83 -37.61 -15.30
CA PRO A 149 -3.79 -36.80 -16.04
C PRO A 149 -3.71 -37.06 -17.55
N SER A 150 -4.83 -36.98 -18.25
CA SER A 150 -4.86 -36.95 -19.72
C SER A 150 -4.37 -35.61 -20.25
N ILE A 151 -3.94 -35.56 -21.51
CA ILE A 151 -3.48 -34.29 -22.10
C ILE A 151 -4.59 -33.23 -22.15
N ALA A 152 -5.85 -33.64 -22.25
CA ALA A 152 -6.99 -32.74 -22.16
C ALA A 152 -7.11 -32.08 -20.77
N GLN A 153 -6.86 -32.85 -19.70
CA GLN A 153 -6.85 -32.33 -18.32
C GLN A 153 -5.68 -31.37 -18.06
N VAL A 154 -4.59 -31.46 -18.82
CA VAL A 154 -3.48 -30.48 -18.80
C VAL A 154 -3.82 -29.23 -19.63
N THR A 155 -4.44 -29.43 -20.79
CA THR A 155 -4.73 -28.37 -21.75
C THR A 155 -5.68 -27.31 -21.20
N VAL A 156 -6.71 -27.72 -20.46
CA VAL A 156 -7.69 -26.81 -19.86
C VAL A 156 -7.04 -25.77 -18.93
N PRO A 157 -6.35 -26.16 -17.83
CA PRO A 157 -5.71 -25.19 -16.93
C PRO A 157 -4.57 -24.43 -17.60
N TYR A 158 -3.83 -25.03 -18.53
CA TYR A 158 -2.81 -24.31 -19.32
C TYR A 158 -3.42 -23.16 -20.13
N ASN A 159 -4.52 -23.40 -20.85
CA ASN A 159 -5.18 -22.36 -21.63
C ASN A 159 -5.80 -21.28 -20.75
N SER A 160 -6.38 -21.66 -19.60
CA SER A 160 -6.87 -20.71 -18.60
C SER A 160 -5.75 -19.81 -18.07
N PHE A 161 -4.60 -20.38 -17.73
CA PHE A 161 -3.42 -19.61 -17.31
C PHE A 161 -2.92 -18.69 -18.42
N LYS A 162 -2.75 -19.20 -19.64
CA LYS A 162 -2.28 -18.40 -20.78
C LYS A 162 -3.17 -17.18 -21.04
N ALA A 163 -4.49 -17.36 -21.01
CA ALA A 163 -5.44 -16.26 -21.17
C ALA A 163 -5.35 -15.26 -19.99
N ALA A 164 -5.28 -15.76 -18.76
CA ALA A 164 -5.15 -14.92 -17.57
C ALA A 164 -3.84 -14.14 -17.54
N ASN A 165 -2.73 -14.72 -18.03
CA ASN A 165 -1.42 -14.06 -18.13
C ASN A 165 -1.46 -12.86 -19.05
N ILE A 166 -2.06 -13.02 -20.23
CA ILE A 166 -2.24 -11.93 -21.19
C ILE A 166 -3.13 -10.84 -20.59
N ALA A 167 -4.27 -11.22 -20.00
CA ALA A 167 -5.19 -10.27 -19.39
C ALA A 167 -4.56 -9.46 -18.25
N GLN A 168 -3.73 -10.11 -17.43
CA GLN A 168 -3.00 -9.45 -16.34
C GLN A 168 -1.96 -8.45 -16.88
N SER A 169 -1.21 -8.82 -17.92
CA SER A 169 -0.25 -7.91 -18.57
C SER A 169 -0.97 -6.67 -19.11
N THR A 170 -2.07 -6.85 -19.85
CA THR A 170 -2.87 -5.72 -20.38
C THR A 170 -3.43 -4.83 -19.26
N ALA A 171 -3.91 -5.43 -18.17
CA ALA A 171 -4.45 -4.67 -17.04
C ALA A 171 -3.36 -3.89 -16.29
N LYS A 172 -2.15 -4.44 -16.20
CA LYS A 172 -0.98 -3.73 -15.66
C LYS A 172 -0.64 -2.52 -16.52
N ASP A 173 -0.51 -2.69 -17.83
CA ASP A 173 -0.17 -1.58 -18.73
C ASP A 173 -1.22 -0.46 -18.68
N ALA A 174 -2.51 -0.82 -18.57
CA ALA A 174 -3.59 0.14 -18.40
C ALA A 174 -3.48 0.94 -17.08
N TYR A 175 -3.11 0.29 -15.97
CA TYR A 175 -2.87 0.96 -14.69
C TYR A 175 -1.66 1.88 -14.75
N ASP A 176 -0.55 1.43 -15.34
CA ASP A 176 0.67 2.22 -15.47
C ASP A 176 0.40 3.53 -16.26
N ASN A 177 -0.31 3.43 -17.39
CA ASN A 177 -0.73 4.59 -18.18
C ASN A 177 -1.65 5.55 -17.40
N ALA A 178 -2.59 5.02 -16.63
CA ALA A 178 -3.49 5.83 -15.81
C ALA A 178 -2.75 6.54 -14.67
N GLN A 179 -1.76 5.87 -14.06
CA GLN A 179 -0.91 6.44 -13.02
C GLN A 179 0.00 7.54 -13.58
N GLU A 180 0.59 7.35 -14.77
CA GLU A 180 1.38 8.36 -15.46
C GLU A 180 0.55 9.61 -15.77
N THR A 181 -0.68 9.42 -16.28
CA THR A 181 -1.62 10.52 -16.54
C THR A 181 -1.87 11.37 -15.29
N VAL A 182 -2.13 10.75 -14.13
CA VAL A 182 -2.31 11.51 -12.87
C VAL A 182 -1.02 12.21 -12.45
N SER A 183 0.14 11.54 -12.61
CA SER A 183 1.44 12.10 -12.26
C SER A 183 1.77 13.36 -13.05
N ASP A 184 1.53 13.36 -14.37
CA ASP A 184 1.78 14.49 -15.26
C ASP A 184 0.94 15.72 -14.90
N MET A 185 -0.25 15.51 -14.33
CA MET A 185 -1.13 16.60 -13.90
C MET A 185 -0.66 17.28 -12.62
N ARG A 186 0.15 16.62 -11.77
CA ARG A 186 0.48 17.09 -10.41
C ARG A 186 1.08 18.49 -10.39
N ILE A 187 2.08 18.75 -11.22
CA ILE A 187 2.77 20.05 -11.26
C ILE A 187 1.81 21.17 -11.66
N ASN A 188 0.96 20.94 -12.68
CA ASN A 188 -0.01 21.95 -13.11
C ASN A 188 -1.09 22.19 -12.05
N VAL A 189 -1.57 21.11 -11.42
CA VAL A 189 -2.54 21.16 -10.32
C VAL A 189 -1.96 21.92 -9.12
N ASP A 190 -0.73 21.63 -8.71
CA ASP A 190 -0.07 22.29 -7.59
C ASP A 190 0.12 23.79 -7.86
N ASN A 191 0.53 24.16 -9.08
CA ASN A 191 0.64 25.55 -9.50
C ASN A 191 -0.72 26.26 -9.51
N LEU A 192 -1.80 25.58 -9.90
CA LEU A 192 -3.14 26.13 -9.87
C LEU A 192 -3.63 26.33 -8.43
N ILE A 193 -3.43 25.35 -7.54
CA ILE A 193 -3.79 25.44 -6.13
C ILE A 193 -3.05 26.60 -5.47
N LEU A 194 -1.73 26.68 -5.68
CA LEU A 194 -0.91 27.78 -5.19
C LEU A 194 -1.45 29.14 -5.66
N ARG A 195 -1.78 29.25 -6.95
CA ARG A 195 -2.33 30.48 -7.53
C ARG A 195 -3.67 30.88 -6.91
N ILE A 196 -4.57 29.91 -6.72
CA ILE A 196 -5.87 30.14 -6.05
C ILE A 196 -5.62 30.65 -4.63
N TRP A 197 -4.72 30.01 -3.88
CA TRP A 197 -4.44 30.36 -2.50
C TRP A 197 -3.83 31.77 -2.39
N ASP A 198 -2.90 32.12 -3.26
CA ASP A 198 -2.31 33.47 -3.34
C ASP A 198 -3.39 34.55 -3.60
N GLU A 199 -4.28 34.32 -4.57
CA GLU A 199 -5.34 35.27 -4.92
C GLU A 199 -6.35 35.44 -3.78
N VAL A 200 -6.77 34.33 -3.16
CA VAL A 200 -7.68 34.32 -2.00
C VAL A 200 -7.07 35.05 -0.80
N GLU A 201 -5.81 34.77 -0.46
CA GLU A 201 -5.15 35.42 0.67
C GLU A 201 -4.88 36.90 0.44
N THR A 202 -4.64 37.29 -0.81
CA THR A 202 -4.49 38.70 -1.19
C THR A 202 -5.82 39.44 -1.04
N ALA A 203 -6.93 38.83 -1.48
CA ALA A 203 -8.26 39.44 -1.40
C ALA A 203 -8.75 39.68 0.04
N PHE A 204 -8.29 38.87 1.00
CA PHE A 204 -8.65 39.00 2.42
C PHE A 204 -7.53 39.58 3.27
N ASN A 205 -6.57 40.29 2.69
CA ASN A 205 -5.39 40.74 3.43
C ASN A 205 -5.67 41.88 4.44
N ASP A 206 -6.73 42.65 4.22
CA ASP A 206 -7.14 43.75 5.11
C ASP A 206 -8.02 43.28 6.30
N GLU A 207 -8.34 41.99 6.35
CA GLU A 207 -9.14 41.38 7.42
C GLU A 207 -8.28 40.99 8.63
N GLU A 208 -8.90 40.87 9.80
CA GLU A 208 -8.24 40.27 10.96
C GLU A 208 -7.73 38.86 10.61
N ILE A 209 -6.54 38.49 11.09
CA ILE A 209 -5.86 37.22 10.79
C ILE A 209 -6.79 36.01 10.97
N ALA A 210 -7.63 35.99 12.01
CA ALA A 210 -8.60 34.92 12.24
C ALA A 210 -9.72 34.90 11.18
N SER A 211 -10.26 36.07 10.81
CA SER A 211 -11.27 36.23 9.76
C SER A 211 -10.72 35.83 8.38
N LYS A 212 -9.52 36.30 8.03
CA LYS A 212 -8.79 35.94 6.81
C LYS A 212 -8.70 34.43 6.65
N ARG A 213 -8.21 33.73 7.67
CA ARG A 213 -8.04 32.26 7.62
C ARG A 213 -9.37 31.52 7.53
N ARG A 214 -10.41 31.99 8.23
CA ARG A 214 -11.75 31.39 8.13
C ARG A 214 -12.26 31.47 6.70
N LYS A 215 -12.20 32.66 6.08
CA LYS A 215 -12.64 32.89 4.70
C LYS A 215 -11.78 32.11 3.69
N ALA A 216 -10.47 32.05 3.88
CA ALA A 216 -9.57 31.30 3.02
C ALA A 216 -9.76 29.77 3.09
N LYS A 217 -10.10 29.22 4.27
CA LYS A 217 -10.45 27.79 4.42
C LYS A 217 -11.65 27.39 3.57
N GLU A 218 -12.61 28.28 3.38
CA GLU A 218 -13.78 28.03 2.52
C GLU A 218 -13.37 27.84 1.04
N TRP A 219 -12.22 28.39 0.62
CA TRP A 219 -11.64 28.19 -0.70
C TRP A 219 -10.66 27.00 -0.77
N GLY A 220 -10.58 26.18 0.29
CA GLY A 220 -9.72 25.00 0.35
C GLY A 220 -8.30 25.25 0.85
N VAL A 221 -8.00 26.43 1.41
CA VAL A 221 -6.68 26.73 2.00
C VAL A 221 -6.50 25.98 3.32
N VAL A 222 -5.40 25.25 3.47
CA VAL A 222 -5.05 24.53 4.69
C VAL A 222 -3.94 25.27 5.44
N TYR A 223 -4.23 25.65 6.69
CA TYR A 223 -3.30 26.32 7.59
C TYR A 223 -2.76 25.37 8.65
N THR A 224 -1.46 25.46 8.93
CA THR A 224 -0.76 24.69 9.96
C THR A 224 0.08 25.62 10.85
N ASP A 225 0.10 25.36 12.16
CA ASP A 225 0.85 26.18 13.11
C ASP A 225 2.36 25.83 13.05
N SER A 226 3.21 26.83 12.81
CA SER A 226 4.65 26.68 12.59
C SER A 226 5.53 27.33 13.68
N SER A 227 5.07 27.43 14.93
CA SER A 227 5.92 27.89 16.05
C SER A 227 6.14 26.86 17.16
N ALA A 228 6.81 25.77 16.80
CA ALA A 228 7.63 24.98 17.71
C ALA A 228 9.01 24.78 17.03
N PRO A 229 10.13 24.65 17.78
CA PRO A 229 11.34 24.04 17.21
C PRO A 229 10.95 22.68 16.57
N PRO A 230 11.69 22.13 15.58
CA PRO A 230 11.25 20.95 14.86
C PRO A 230 11.20 19.73 15.78
N VAL A 231 10.05 19.58 16.42
CA VAL A 231 9.45 18.41 16.99
C VAL A 231 7.97 18.65 16.79
N THR A 232 7.50 18.33 15.60
CA THR A 232 6.06 18.29 15.33
C THR A 232 5.73 16.94 14.70
N SER A 233 5.39 16.04 15.62
CA SER A 233 4.52 14.88 15.41
C SER A 233 5.15 13.64 14.79
N GLY A 234 6.11 13.06 15.52
CA GLY A 234 6.50 11.67 15.35
C GLY A 234 5.52 10.66 15.98
N ILE A 235 5.81 9.36 15.84
CA ILE A 235 5.16 8.31 16.63
C ILE A 235 5.62 8.47 18.08
N SER A 236 4.70 8.59 19.02
CA SER A 236 4.99 8.67 20.46
C SER A 236 4.44 7.45 21.17
N ILE A 237 5.27 6.80 21.97
CA ILE A 237 4.91 5.60 22.72
C ILE A 237 5.23 5.85 24.18
N THR A 238 4.23 5.66 25.04
CA THR A 238 4.44 5.55 26.48
C THR A 238 4.37 4.08 26.84
N SER A 239 5.41 3.60 27.50
CA SER A 239 5.61 2.20 27.85
C SER A 239 5.79 2.06 29.35
N ASP A 240 5.11 1.08 29.95
CA ASP A 240 5.30 0.74 31.36
C ASP A 240 6.33 -0.39 31.51
N GLN A 241 7.55 0.00 31.89
CA GLN A 241 8.66 -0.91 32.21
C GLN A 241 8.75 -1.12 33.73
N SER A 242 7.64 -1.48 34.37
CA SER A 242 7.59 -1.87 35.79
C SER A 242 8.51 -3.05 36.12
N THR A 243 8.85 -3.87 35.12
CA THR A 243 9.91 -4.89 35.20
C THR A 243 10.83 -4.75 33.99
N ILE A 244 12.14 -4.89 34.19
CA ILE A 244 13.11 -4.84 33.10
C ILE A 244 13.18 -6.22 32.45
N SER A 245 12.80 -6.31 31.18
CA SER A 245 13.09 -7.46 30.33
C SER A 245 14.50 -7.28 29.77
N GLY A 246 15.41 -8.23 30.01
CA GLY A 246 16.77 -8.17 29.45
C GLY A 246 16.83 -8.36 27.92
N MET A 247 15.69 -8.52 27.25
CA MET A 247 15.59 -8.61 25.79
C MET A 247 15.38 -7.23 25.16
N PRO A 248 15.98 -6.97 23.99
CA PRO A 248 15.77 -5.73 23.26
C PRO A 248 14.31 -5.61 22.80
N LEU A 249 13.73 -4.43 23.03
CA LEU A 249 12.42 -4.05 22.50
C LEU A 249 12.62 -3.33 21.17
N GLU A 250 11.65 -3.43 20.28
CA GLU A 250 11.80 -3.00 18.88
C GLU A 250 10.68 -2.07 18.42
N ILE A 251 11.03 -1.13 17.53
CA ILE A 251 10.10 -0.41 16.67
C ILE A 251 10.49 -0.73 15.23
N ILE A 252 9.56 -1.29 14.46
CA ILE A 252 9.81 -1.73 13.09
C ILE A 252 9.03 -0.83 12.13
N ILE A 253 9.76 -0.19 11.22
CA ILE A 253 9.22 0.72 10.21
C ILE A 253 9.62 0.20 8.83
N THR A 254 8.66 0.00 7.94
CA THR A 254 8.91 -0.40 6.55
C THR A 254 8.27 0.60 5.60
N GLY A 255 8.95 0.95 4.51
CA GLY A 255 8.46 1.93 3.55
C GLY A 255 9.23 1.95 2.25
N ASN A 256 8.81 2.81 1.31
CA ASN A 256 9.43 2.89 0.00
C ASN A 256 9.58 4.34 -0.48
N LEU A 257 10.81 4.85 -0.43
CA LEU A 257 11.19 6.19 -0.90
C LEU A 257 11.84 6.13 -2.29
N SER A 258 11.63 7.18 -3.10
CA SER A 258 12.29 7.31 -4.40
C SER A 258 13.74 7.79 -4.23
N ALA A 259 14.69 6.85 -4.17
CA ALA A 259 16.14 6.99 -4.35
C ALA A 259 16.97 7.88 -3.40
N SER A 260 16.48 9.00 -2.83
CA SER A 260 17.31 9.91 -2.01
C SER A 260 17.34 9.58 -0.52
N GLY A 261 16.61 8.56 -0.07
CA GLY A 261 16.51 8.18 1.34
C GLY A 261 15.78 9.22 2.20
N GLY A 262 15.34 8.80 3.39
CA GLY A 262 14.66 9.68 4.34
C GLY A 262 14.94 9.25 5.76
N THR A 263 15.52 10.13 6.56
CA THR A 263 16.04 9.75 7.89
C THR A 263 14.94 9.82 8.95
N ILE A 264 14.81 8.75 9.72
CA ILE A 264 13.98 8.68 10.92
C ILE A 264 14.89 8.63 12.14
N LEU A 265 14.58 9.42 13.16
CA LEU A 265 15.25 9.48 14.45
C LEU A 265 14.32 8.91 15.51
N THR A 266 14.75 7.91 16.26
CA THR A 266 14.12 7.48 17.50
C THR A 266 14.86 8.07 18.70
N THR A 267 14.12 8.56 19.68
CA THR A 267 14.63 9.02 20.98
C THR A 267 13.99 8.16 22.07
N TRP A 268 14.83 7.59 22.92
CA TRP A 268 14.43 6.74 24.04
C TRP A 268 14.45 7.54 25.35
N GLU A 269 13.95 6.94 26.43
CA GLU A 269 13.76 7.55 27.76
C GLU A 269 14.98 8.26 28.37
N SER A 270 16.19 7.86 27.96
CA SER A 270 17.45 8.33 28.50
C SER A 270 18.07 9.44 27.65
N GLY A 271 17.31 9.97 26.68
CA GLY A 271 17.81 10.92 25.68
C GLY A 271 18.72 10.26 24.65
N GLN A 272 18.86 8.93 24.69
CA GLN A 272 19.59 8.16 23.69
C GLN A 272 18.83 8.17 22.38
N THR A 273 19.53 8.47 21.29
CA THR A 273 18.93 8.58 19.97
C THR A 273 19.53 7.59 19.00
N ASN A 274 18.69 6.98 18.17
CA ASN A 274 19.11 6.17 17.02
C ASN A 274 18.51 6.75 15.75
N SER A 275 19.32 6.93 14.71
CA SER A 275 18.85 7.36 13.40
C SER A 275 19.09 6.28 12.36
N ALA A 276 18.18 6.15 11.40
CA ALA A 276 18.34 5.27 10.26
C ALA A 276 17.66 5.87 9.03
N ASP A 277 18.24 5.59 7.85
CA ASP A 277 17.73 6.05 6.57
C ASP A 277 16.76 5.03 5.99
N LEU A 278 15.56 5.50 5.64
CA LEU A 278 14.57 4.71 4.91
C LEU A 278 14.91 4.74 3.43
N THR A 279 15.38 3.62 2.89
CA THR A 279 15.75 3.47 1.47
C THR A 279 14.61 2.81 0.67
N ALA A 280 14.74 2.72 -0.65
CA ALA A 280 13.75 2.06 -1.51
C ALA A 280 13.48 0.61 -1.05
N GLY A 281 12.24 0.31 -0.66
CA GLY A 281 11.80 -0.99 -0.14
C GLY A 281 12.44 -1.43 1.19
N GLY A 282 13.00 -0.49 1.97
CA GLY A 282 13.74 -0.81 3.20
C GLY A 282 12.86 -1.04 4.43
N THR A 283 13.31 -1.92 5.32
CA THR A 283 12.82 -2.07 6.70
C THR A 283 13.88 -1.55 7.66
N ILE A 284 13.47 -0.68 8.56
CA ILE A 284 14.25 -0.17 9.68
C ILE A 284 13.76 -0.83 10.96
N VAL A 285 14.68 -1.34 11.76
CA VAL A 285 14.41 -1.85 13.10
C VAL A 285 15.19 -1.01 14.11
N PHE A 286 14.51 -0.26 14.95
CA PHE A 286 15.10 0.44 16.08
C PHE A 286 14.98 -0.44 17.32
N GLN A 287 16.10 -0.75 17.98
CA GLN A 287 16.13 -1.60 19.16
C GLN A 287 16.66 -0.85 20.37
N HIS A 288 16.11 -1.15 21.55
CA HIS A 288 16.63 -0.63 22.82
C HIS A 288 16.41 -1.61 23.98
N VAL A 289 17.37 -1.65 24.90
CA VAL A 289 17.27 -2.40 26.16
C VAL A 289 17.24 -1.40 27.30
N TYR A 290 16.13 -1.40 28.04
CA TYR A 290 15.98 -0.50 29.19
C TYR A 290 16.82 -0.96 30.37
N THR A 291 17.48 0.00 31.02
CA THR A 291 18.35 -0.25 32.17
C THR A 291 17.75 0.19 33.50
N SER A 292 16.55 0.77 33.48
CA SER A 292 15.83 1.23 34.67
C SER A 292 14.33 0.96 34.55
N THR A 293 13.66 0.72 35.68
CA THR A 293 12.21 0.53 35.73
C THR A 293 11.45 1.86 35.63
N GLY A 294 10.15 1.80 35.35
CA GLY A 294 9.23 2.95 35.39
C GLY A 294 8.54 3.22 34.05
N ILE A 295 7.86 4.37 33.96
CA ILE A 295 7.18 4.82 32.73
C ILE A 295 8.18 5.48 31.77
N LYS A 296 8.17 5.02 30.53
CA LYS A 296 9.18 5.33 29.51
C LYS A 296 8.52 5.96 28.31
N ASN A 297 9.08 7.07 27.83
CA ASN A 297 8.60 7.77 26.65
C ASN A 297 9.57 7.55 25.50
N ILE A 298 9.03 7.17 24.35
CA ILE A 298 9.77 6.93 23.12
C ILE A 298 9.15 7.80 22.05
N THR A 299 9.98 8.47 21.26
CA THR A 299 9.51 9.23 20.10
C THR A 299 10.26 8.76 18.86
N ALA A 300 9.55 8.55 17.75
CA ALA A 300 10.14 8.35 16.44
C ALA A 300 9.72 9.54 15.57
N ALA A 301 10.65 10.41 15.20
CA ALA A 301 10.40 11.62 14.42
C ALA A 301 11.14 11.58 13.09
N GLU A 302 10.57 12.21 12.09
CA GLU A 302 11.25 12.39 10.81
C GLU A 302 12.28 13.52 10.93
N VAL A 303 13.48 13.26 10.45
CA VAL A 303 14.53 14.30 10.31
C VAL A 303 14.35 15.00 8.97
N THR A 304 13.99 14.23 7.93
CA THR A 304 13.59 14.73 6.62
C THR A 304 12.07 14.84 6.59
N ALA A 305 11.51 15.98 6.20
CA ALA A 305 10.06 16.17 6.20
C ALA A 305 9.35 15.26 5.19
N GLY A 306 8.20 14.68 5.58
CA GLY A 306 7.35 13.84 4.74
C GLY A 306 7.75 12.37 4.64
N VAL A 307 8.74 11.91 5.41
CA VAL A 307 9.23 10.52 5.39
C VAL A 307 8.16 9.55 5.88
N PHE A 308 7.36 9.94 6.88
CA PHE A 308 6.25 9.12 7.37
C PHE A 308 5.23 8.79 6.28
N GLY A 309 5.03 9.69 5.30
CA GLY A 309 4.13 9.48 4.16
C GLY A 309 4.55 8.35 3.21
N PHE A 310 5.75 7.78 3.37
CA PHE A 310 6.25 6.66 2.56
C PHE A 310 6.30 5.34 3.33
N ILE A 311 5.90 5.33 4.60
CA ILE A 311 5.83 4.11 5.41
C ILE A 311 4.64 3.28 4.93
N SER A 312 4.92 2.03 4.59
CA SER A 312 3.92 1.03 4.22
C SER A 312 3.51 0.14 5.40
N ALA A 313 4.38 -0.05 6.39
CA ALA A 313 4.08 -0.82 7.60
C ALA A 313 4.74 -0.27 8.87
N LEU A 314 4.00 -0.25 9.97
CA LEU A 314 4.48 0.07 11.31
C LEU A 314 4.17 -1.09 12.27
N GLN A 315 5.18 -1.54 13.03
CA GLN A 315 5.01 -2.56 14.05
C GLN A 315 5.62 -2.13 15.39
N ILE A 316 4.88 -2.37 16.47
CA ILE A 316 5.28 -2.07 17.86
C ILE A 316 5.03 -3.32 18.71
N PRO A 317 5.92 -4.33 18.65
CA PRO A 317 5.76 -5.61 19.31
C PRO A 317 6.22 -5.62 20.78
N ASN A 318 5.40 -6.17 21.68
CA ASN A 318 5.75 -6.54 23.05
C ASN A 318 6.42 -5.43 23.88
N MET A 319 6.09 -4.16 23.61
CA MET A 319 6.75 -3.03 24.25
C MET A 319 6.16 -2.68 25.62
N ASN A 320 5.16 -3.41 26.13
CA ASN A 320 4.34 -2.99 27.28
C ASN A 320 3.78 -1.56 27.10
N ALA A 321 3.47 -1.16 25.85
CA ALA A 321 2.96 0.18 25.56
C ALA A 321 1.60 0.40 26.24
N THR A 322 1.45 1.49 26.98
CA THR A 322 0.20 1.93 27.64
C THR A 322 -0.55 2.97 26.81
N SER A 323 0.17 3.75 26.00
CA SER A 323 -0.39 4.60 24.96
C SER A 323 0.53 4.66 23.75
N ILE A 324 -0.07 4.70 22.56
CA ILE A 324 0.61 4.94 21.29
C ILE A 324 -0.15 6.09 20.63
N THR A 325 0.58 7.11 20.21
CA THR A 325 0.05 8.25 19.48
C THR A 325 0.80 8.34 18.17
N LEU A 326 0.07 8.26 17.07
CA LEU A 326 0.63 8.41 15.75
C LEU A 326 0.65 9.90 15.41
N GLY A 327 1.81 10.38 14.94
CA GLY A 327 1.99 11.74 14.44
C GLY A 327 2.17 11.76 12.93
N THR A 328 1.99 12.92 12.29
CA THR A 328 2.02 13.12 10.82
C THR A 328 1.10 12.19 10.01
N ASP A 329 1.05 12.41 8.69
CA ASP A 329 0.22 11.68 7.75
C ASP A 329 0.90 10.34 7.38
N LEU A 330 0.27 9.22 7.76
CA LEU A 330 0.68 7.85 7.41
C LEU A 330 -0.19 7.29 6.27
N SER A 331 -0.57 8.13 5.30
CA SER A 331 -1.48 7.78 4.19
C SER A 331 -0.98 6.69 3.23
N SER A 332 0.27 6.24 3.34
CA SER A 332 0.77 5.06 2.59
C SER A 332 0.77 3.77 3.41
N ALA A 333 0.48 3.84 4.71
CA ALA A 333 0.56 2.69 5.60
C ALA A 333 -0.65 1.78 5.41
N THR A 334 -0.38 0.54 4.99
CA THR A 334 -1.39 -0.51 4.84
C THR A 334 -1.29 -1.57 5.93
N THR A 335 -0.28 -1.49 6.80
CA THR A 335 -0.10 -2.43 7.91
C THR A 335 0.22 -1.69 9.21
N PHE A 336 -0.63 -1.88 10.22
CA PHE A 336 -0.41 -1.46 11.59
C PHE A 336 -0.47 -2.68 12.49
N ASN A 337 0.63 -3.00 13.17
CA ASN A 337 0.73 -4.20 13.99
C ASN A 337 1.21 -3.85 15.41
N PHE A 338 0.28 -3.80 16.36
CA PHE A 338 0.51 -3.43 17.75
C PHE A 338 0.15 -4.63 18.64
N TYR A 339 1.08 -5.56 18.84
CA TYR A 339 0.80 -6.78 19.59
C TYR A 339 1.61 -6.90 20.88
N GLY A 340 1.04 -7.54 21.90
CA GLY A 340 1.70 -7.79 23.19
C GLY A 340 1.88 -6.54 24.07
N ASN A 341 1.03 -5.52 23.90
CA ASN A 341 1.07 -4.27 24.65
C ASN A 341 0.02 -4.24 25.79
N LYS A 342 -0.08 -3.10 26.50
CA LYS A 342 -0.99 -2.88 27.65
C LYS A 342 -1.87 -1.63 27.45
N ILE A 343 -2.32 -1.41 26.21
CA ILE A 343 -3.06 -0.20 25.83
C ILE A 343 -4.46 -0.24 26.45
N SER A 344 -4.87 0.83 27.13
CA SER A 344 -6.21 0.95 27.69
C SER A 344 -7.28 1.09 26.60
N LEU A 345 -8.55 0.79 26.90
CA LEU A 345 -9.65 0.91 25.94
C LEU A 345 -9.76 2.33 25.35
N THR A 346 -9.61 3.36 26.19
CA THR A 346 -9.63 4.77 25.78
C THR A 346 -8.50 5.10 24.79
N ASN A 347 -7.28 4.66 25.10
CA ASN A 347 -6.11 4.92 24.24
C ASN A 347 -6.19 4.13 22.94
N MET A 348 -6.76 2.92 22.97
CA MET A 348 -7.00 2.12 21.79
C MET A 348 -8.03 2.78 20.86
N TYR A 349 -9.12 3.32 21.39
CA TYR A 349 -10.07 4.08 20.57
C TYR A 349 -9.45 5.32 19.94
N ALA A 350 -8.63 6.07 20.69
CA ALA A 350 -7.89 7.20 20.14
C ALA A 350 -6.95 6.78 19.00
N LEU A 351 -6.21 5.67 19.18
CA LEU A 351 -5.31 5.11 18.18
C LEU A 351 -6.07 4.65 16.91
N ILE A 352 -7.19 3.95 17.06
CA ILE A 352 -8.03 3.50 15.94
C ILE A 352 -8.59 4.71 15.18
N THR A 353 -9.05 5.75 15.89
CA THR A 353 -9.52 6.99 15.24
C THR A 353 -8.39 7.66 14.45
N GLN A 354 -7.18 7.75 14.99
CA GLN A 354 -6.04 8.30 14.25
C GLN A 354 -5.73 7.51 12.98
N ILE A 355 -5.74 6.18 13.05
CA ILE A 355 -5.54 5.32 11.87
C ILE A 355 -6.65 5.53 10.85
N ASN A 356 -7.90 5.65 11.33
CA ASN A 356 -9.05 5.92 10.48
C ASN A 356 -8.89 7.26 9.73
N ASP A 357 -8.41 8.29 10.40
CA ASP A 357 -8.32 9.65 9.88
C ASP A 357 -7.28 9.79 8.75
N TYR A 358 -6.35 8.85 8.59
CA TYR A 358 -5.43 8.80 7.45
C TYR A 358 -6.10 8.49 6.12
N GLY A 359 -7.37 8.07 6.10
CA GLY A 359 -8.12 7.93 4.85
C GLY A 359 -7.76 6.70 4.00
N THR A 360 -6.73 5.93 4.36
CA THR A 360 -6.27 4.71 3.68
C THR A 360 -7.34 3.63 3.54
N SER A 361 -7.37 2.94 2.39
CA SER A 361 -8.27 1.81 2.11
C SER A 361 -7.49 0.53 1.84
N GLY A 362 -7.99 -0.60 2.34
CA GLY A 362 -7.34 -1.91 2.19
C GLY A 362 -6.06 -2.01 3.01
N GLY A 363 -6.09 -2.81 4.07
CA GLY A 363 -4.94 -2.94 4.97
C GLY A 363 -5.19 -3.92 6.12
N LEU A 364 -4.17 -4.08 6.95
CA LEU A 364 -4.19 -4.91 8.15
C LEU A 364 -3.97 -4.04 9.38
N LEU A 365 -4.95 -4.02 10.28
CA LEU A 365 -4.81 -3.47 11.61
C LEU A 365 -4.89 -4.61 12.62
N ASN A 366 -3.77 -4.92 13.26
CA ASN A 366 -3.71 -5.92 14.32
C ASN A 366 -3.38 -5.22 15.65
N ILE A 367 -4.30 -5.30 16.61
CA ILE A 367 -4.12 -4.82 17.99
C ILE A 367 -4.43 -6.00 18.93
N SER A 368 -3.44 -6.82 19.25
CA SER A 368 -3.69 -8.13 19.87
C SER A 368 -2.70 -8.55 20.95
N GLY A 369 -3.12 -9.43 21.85
CA GLY A 369 -2.28 -10.01 22.89
C GLY A 369 -1.92 -9.04 24.02
N GLY A 370 -1.17 -9.53 25.02
CA GLY A 370 -0.90 -8.77 26.25
C GLY A 370 -2.13 -8.67 27.15
N THR A 371 -2.34 -7.51 27.78
CA THR A 371 -3.49 -7.25 28.67
C THR A 371 -4.46 -6.22 28.06
N MET A 372 -4.55 -6.18 26.74
CA MET A 372 -5.40 -5.21 26.03
C MET A 372 -6.88 -5.62 26.10
N PRO A 373 -7.80 -4.69 26.36
CA PRO A 373 -9.23 -4.98 26.31
C PRO A 373 -9.70 -5.12 24.86
N VAL A 374 -10.77 -5.89 24.65
CA VAL A 374 -11.41 -6.00 23.32
C VAL A 374 -12.27 -4.73 23.08
N PRO A 375 -12.08 -4.00 21.98
CA PRO A 375 -12.89 -2.83 21.65
C PRO A 375 -14.31 -3.23 21.24
N ASP A 376 -15.26 -2.33 21.45
CA ASP A 376 -16.63 -2.49 20.95
C ASP A 376 -16.62 -2.60 19.42
N PRO A 377 -17.11 -3.70 18.83
CA PRO A 377 -17.22 -3.84 17.38
C PRO A 377 -18.04 -2.73 16.70
N ALA A 378 -18.92 -2.05 17.43
CA ALA A 378 -19.75 -0.95 16.96
C ALA A 378 -19.06 0.43 17.01
N PHE A 379 -17.79 0.51 17.44
CA PHE A 379 -17.06 1.77 17.47
C PHE A 379 -16.98 2.39 16.06
N PRO A 380 -17.36 3.67 15.86
CA PRO A 380 -17.51 4.25 14.51
C PRO A 380 -16.27 4.15 13.63
N ALA A 381 -15.07 4.40 14.18
CA ALA A 381 -13.83 4.32 13.42
C ALA A 381 -13.48 2.87 13.02
N LEU A 382 -13.84 1.87 13.84
CA LEU A 382 -13.69 0.45 13.45
C LEU A 382 -14.61 0.08 12.29
N ILE A 383 -15.86 0.54 12.32
CA ILE A 383 -16.82 0.34 11.23
C ILE A 383 -16.29 1.01 9.95
N ALA A 384 -15.81 2.25 10.04
CA ALA A 384 -15.29 3.01 8.92
C ALA A 384 -13.98 2.44 8.33
N LEU A 385 -13.13 1.83 9.14
CA LEU A 385 -11.97 1.08 8.64
C LEU A 385 -12.41 -0.18 7.89
N ARG A 386 -13.29 -0.99 8.49
CA ARG A 386 -13.82 -2.22 7.87
C ARG A 386 -14.56 -1.94 6.57
N SER A 387 -15.35 -0.87 6.50
CA SER A 387 -16.05 -0.48 5.28
C SER A 387 -15.10 -0.05 4.16
N ARG A 388 -13.91 0.45 4.51
CA ARG A 388 -12.80 0.74 3.58
C ARG A 388 -11.91 -0.48 3.29
N GLY A 389 -12.34 -1.68 3.68
CA GLY A 389 -11.64 -2.93 3.35
C GLY A 389 -10.48 -3.29 4.27
N TRP A 390 -10.39 -2.70 5.46
CA TRP A 390 -9.39 -3.10 6.46
C TRP A 390 -9.75 -4.43 7.14
N ILE A 391 -8.77 -5.32 7.22
CA ILE A 391 -8.81 -6.50 8.08
C ILE A 391 -8.37 -6.05 9.48
N VAL A 392 -9.32 -5.98 10.41
CA VAL A 392 -9.07 -5.53 11.78
C VAL A 392 -9.15 -6.70 12.75
N THR A 393 -8.03 -7.02 13.38
CA THR A 393 -7.92 -8.02 14.45
C THR A 393 -7.69 -7.31 15.77
N THR A 394 -8.62 -7.49 16.70
CA THR A 394 -8.54 -6.95 18.07
C THR A 394 -8.88 -8.06 19.04
N ASN A 395 -7.91 -8.52 19.84
CA ASN A 395 -8.15 -9.59 20.83
C ASN A 395 -7.17 -9.59 22.00
#